data_AF-A0A4P6XU37-F1
#
_entry.id   AF-A0A4P6XU37-F1
#
_cell.length_a   1.000
_cell.length_b   1.000
_cell.length_c   1.000
_cell.angle_alpha   90.00
_cell.angle_beta   90.00
_cell.angle_gamma   90.00
#
_symmetry.space_group_name_H-M   'P 1'
#
loop_
_entity.id
_entity.type
_entity.pdbx_description
1 polymer ?
#
loop_
_entity_poly.entity_id
_entity_poly.type
_entity_poly.pdbx_seq_one_letter_code
_entity_poly.pdbx_strand_id
1 'polypeptide(L)'
;MLRRIKSANDISTFMANSLTVLETDSDHDSIFSDETLDAAATPIFRNRILSYTRLRELPVVTSTLKSELCLFSSTAALENGDLPLLSVQLNKFHFIKKNAPFLTTFIHDNGMKQEYCRVFFKILQNNLTCYVFMYSSGKNLILLNNALKPHSDGVYKNTKLRAHGVSGAASTFGSSAIKLYLLDDSSSSLVDGMDEKSLSGMTTIKDLSISESHKSSELYRAVISQKRNEVLRILALSKFIAPVPFATFFDHGGDKIDGIKVLGTIRLFESTTESDASIPDDTLTLSTLMLTLVEQELLKMRGHKKPSLVNVNSS
;
A
#
# COMPACT_ATOMS: atom_id res chain seq x y z
N MET A 1 -10.74 48.69 -36.99
CA MET A 1 -11.63 49.31 -35.98
C MET A 1 -13.07 48.92 -36.32
N LEU A 2 -13.64 47.93 -35.62
CA LEU A 2 -15.09 47.65 -35.59
C LEU A 2 -15.36 46.68 -34.43
N ARG A 3 -16.44 46.95 -33.70
CA ARG A 3 -16.69 46.62 -32.30
C ARG A 3 -17.20 45.18 -32.06
N ARG A 4 -16.76 44.59 -30.95
CA ARG A 4 -17.39 43.47 -30.22
C ARG A 4 -18.69 43.94 -29.54
N ILE A 5 -19.77 43.15 -29.63
CA ILE A 5 -20.88 43.07 -28.65
C ILE A 5 -21.40 41.61 -28.69
N LYS A 6 -21.03 40.76 -27.72
CA LYS A 6 -21.83 40.27 -26.56
C LYS A 6 -23.11 39.51 -26.92
N SER A 7 -23.04 38.17 -26.87
CA SER A 7 -24.20 37.27 -26.74
C SER A 7 -23.97 36.13 -25.73
N ALA A 8 -23.12 36.36 -24.72
CA ALA A 8 -22.75 35.36 -23.71
C ALA A 8 -23.57 35.45 -22.40
N ASN A 9 -24.52 36.39 -22.30
CA ASN A 9 -25.17 36.73 -21.04
C ASN A 9 -26.56 36.12 -20.82
N ASP A 10 -27.14 35.40 -21.79
CA ASP A 10 -28.50 34.85 -21.65
C ASP A 10 -28.52 33.36 -21.29
N ILE A 11 -27.38 32.67 -21.31
CA ILE A 11 -27.28 31.26 -20.85
C ILE A 11 -26.84 31.19 -19.38
N SER A 12 -26.08 32.17 -18.89
CA SER A 12 -25.66 32.24 -17.49
C SER A 12 -26.83 32.46 -16.52
N THR A 13 -27.89 33.11 -16.98
CA THR A 13 -29.03 33.52 -16.13
C THR A 13 -30.06 32.41 -15.95
N PHE A 14 -30.08 31.39 -16.83
CA PHE A 14 -30.92 30.21 -16.65
C PHE A 14 -30.26 29.13 -15.78
N MET A 15 -28.92 29.09 -15.74
CA MET A 15 -28.16 28.18 -14.88
C MET A 15 -28.08 28.68 -13.42
N ALA A 16 -28.14 30.00 -13.19
CA ALA A 16 -28.08 30.59 -11.84
C ALA A 16 -29.36 30.40 -11.01
N ASN A 17 -30.51 30.16 -11.64
CA ASN A 17 -31.78 29.94 -10.93
C ASN A 17 -32.15 28.45 -10.74
N SER A 18 -31.42 27.52 -11.36
CA SER A 18 -31.55 26.07 -11.06
C SER A 18 -30.58 25.59 -9.99
N LEU A 19 -29.65 26.43 -9.54
CA LEU A 19 -28.68 26.13 -8.47
C LEU A 19 -29.08 26.71 -7.11
N THR A 20 -30.19 27.46 -7.03
CA THR A 20 -30.65 28.13 -5.79
C THR A 20 -31.88 27.49 -5.16
N VAL A 21 -32.33 26.31 -5.64
CA VAL A 21 -33.43 25.52 -5.04
C VAL A 21 -32.92 24.25 -4.34
N LEU A 22 -31.60 24.11 -4.16
CA LEU A 22 -30.99 22.95 -3.48
C LEU A 22 -30.44 23.26 -2.08
N GLU A 23 -30.70 24.44 -1.51
CA GLU A 23 -30.11 24.86 -0.22
C GLU A 23 -31.09 25.01 0.96
N THR A 24 -32.32 24.48 0.88
CA THR A 24 -33.23 24.52 2.04
C THR A 24 -34.15 23.30 2.09
N ASP A 25 -33.59 22.13 2.42
CA ASP A 25 -34.27 21.04 3.17
C ASP A 25 -33.38 19.78 3.22
N SER A 26 -32.34 19.79 4.07
CA SER A 26 -31.73 18.53 4.57
C SER A 26 -30.84 18.74 5.80
N ASP A 27 -31.25 19.55 6.77
CA ASP A 27 -30.52 19.73 8.04
C ASP A 27 -30.76 18.61 9.08
N HIS A 28 -31.17 17.42 8.63
CA HIS A 28 -31.36 16.25 9.50
C HIS A 28 -30.81 14.92 8.97
N ASP A 29 -29.99 14.92 7.91
CA ASP A 29 -29.30 13.70 7.51
C ASP A 29 -28.11 13.43 8.44
N SER A 30 -28.38 12.61 9.46
CA SER A 30 -27.41 11.93 10.31
C SER A 30 -26.28 11.34 9.47
N ILE A 31 -25.03 11.69 9.80
CA ILE A 31 -23.77 11.19 9.22
C ILE A 31 -23.62 9.66 9.33
N PHE A 32 -24.52 8.99 10.06
CA PHE A 32 -24.55 7.56 10.19
C PHE A 32 -25.74 7.00 9.40
N SER A 33 -25.54 6.79 8.10
CA SER A 33 -26.38 5.86 7.35
C SER A 33 -26.24 4.46 7.95
N ASP A 34 -27.26 3.61 7.85
CA ASP A 34 -27.21 2.22 8.34
C ASP A 34 -26.02 1.42 7.78
N GLU A 35 -25.55 1.77 6.57
CA GLU A 35 -24.32 1.22 5.96
C GLU A 35 -23.04 1.56 6.75
N THR A 36 -23.04 2.66 7.50
CA THR A 36 -21.93 3.10 8.37
C THR A 36 -21.91 2.33 9.70
N LEU A 37 -23.07 1.89 10.19
CA LEU A 37 -23.21 1.11 11.43
C LEU A 37 -22.76 -0.35 11.23
N ASP A 38 -23.09 -0.97 10.09
CA ASP A 38 -22.62 -2.31 9.76
C ASP A 38 -21.11 -2.33 9.47
N ALA A 39 -20.61 -1.33 8.72
CA ALA A 39 -19.17 -1.18 8.48
C ALA A 39 -18.39 -1.01 9.79
N ALA A 40 -18.95 -0.29 10.77
CA ALA A 40 -18.35 -0.05 12.08
C ALA A 40 -18.08 -1.33 12.90
N ALA A 41 -18.87 -2.38 12.69
CA ALA A 41 -18.67 -3.68 13.34
C ALA A 41 -17.67 -4.58 12.60
N THR A 42 -17.34 -4.26 11.34
CA THR A 42 -16.46 -5.09 10.50
C THR A 42 -15.09 -5.29 11.16
N PRO A 43 -14.68 -6.54 11.39
CA PRO A 43 -13.36 -6.82 11.92
C PRO A 43 -12.30 -6.63 10.82
N ILE A 44 -11.32 -5.79 11.10
CA ILE A 44 -10.10 -5.64 10.32
C ILE A 44 -8.89 -5.92 11.21
N PHE A 45 -7.94 -6.70 10.72
CA PHE A 45 -6.74 -7.09 11.48
C PHE A 45 -7.03 -7.69 12.87
N ARG A 46 -8.17 -8.39 12.99
CA ARG A 46 -8.73 -8.98 14.24
C ARG A 46 -9.27 -7.97 15.26
N ASN A 47 -9.33 -6.68 14.93
CA ASN A 47 -9.95 -5.62 15.72
C ASN A 47 -11.13 -5.02 14.96
N ARG A 48 -12.07 -4.32 15.62
CA ARG A 48 -13.12 -3.60 14.90
C ARG A 48 -12.52 -2.39 14.19
N ILE A 49 -13.01 -2.05 12.99
CA ILE A 49 -12.52 -0.86 12.26
C ILE A 49 -12.66 0.42 13.09
N LEU A 50 -13.69 0.52 13.93
CA LEU A 50 -13.88 1.64 14.86
C LEU A 50 -12.76 1.83 15.88
N SER A 51 -11.90 0.84 16.09
CA SER A 51 -10.74 1.00 16.98
C SER A 51 -9.62 1.83 16.35
N TYR A 52 -9.61 2.00 15.02
CA TYR A 52 -8.58 2.70 14.25
C TYR A 52 -8.93 4.18 14.05
N THR A 53 -8.93 4.93 15.16
CA THR A 53 -9.39 6.32 15.19
C THR A 53 -8.28 7.35 14.99
N ARG A 54 -7.01 6.95 15.14
CA ARG A 54 -5.87 7.87 15.06
C ARG A 54 -5.28 7.86 13.67
N LEU A 55 -5.17 9.02 13.03
CA LEU A 55 -4.36 9.18 11.82
C LEU A 55 -2.92 9.49 12.22
N ARG A 56 -1.98 8.65 11.80
CA ARG A 56 -0.55 8.84 12.04
C ARG A 56 0.16 9.29 10.78
N GLU A 57 1.02 10.30 10.90
CA GLU A 57 1.87 10.81 9.83
C GLU A 57 3.33 10.46 10.12
N LEU A 58 3.93 9.67 9.24
CA LEU A 58 5.26 9.10 9.40
C LEU A 58 6.17 9.63 8.28
N PRO A 59 7.07 10.58 8.55
CA PRO A 59 7.95 11.13 7.53
C PRO A 59 8.97 10.08 7.07
N VAL A 60 9.13 9.99 5.74
CA VAL A 60 10.12 9.17 5.05
C VAL A 60 11.26 10.07 4.60
N VAL A 61 12.49 9.71 4.95
CA VAL A 61 13.69 10.42 4.53
C VAL A 61 14.73 9.45 3.98
N THR A 62 15.62 9.94 3.13
CA THR A 62 16.82 9.21 2.74
C THR A 62 17.95 9.51 3.71
N SER A 63 18.53 8.49 4.32
CA SER A 63 19.75 8.62 5.12
C SER A 63 20.89 9.20 4.27
N THR A 64 21.55 10.23 4.80
CA THR A 64 22.65 10.95 4.14
C THR A 64 23.88 10.09 3.86
N LEU A 65 24.12 9.07 4.69
CA LEU A 65 25.36 8.26 4.64
C LEU A 65 25.22 6.96 3.83
N LYS A 66 24.06 6.29 3.88
CA LYS A 66 23.89 4.94 3.29
C LYS A 66 22.85 4.83 2.19
N SER A 67 22.19 5.93 1.83
CA SER A 67 21.04 5.92 0.90
C SER A 67 19.94 4.93 1.31
N GLU A 68 19.83 4.65 2.62
CA GLU A 68 18.75 3.86 3.23
C GLU A 68 17.50 4.75 3.35
N LEU A 69 16.30 4.19 3.17
CA LEU A 69 15.09 4.91 3.59
C LEU A 69 14.91 4.75 5.09
N CYS A 70 14.57 5.84 5.75
CA CYS A 70 14.27 5.89 7.18
C CYS A 70 12.86 6.45 7.36
N LEU A 71 12.08 5.79 8.21
CA LEU A 71 10.74 6.21 8.60
C LEU A 71 10.77 6.66 10.05
N PHE A 72 10.38 7.89 10.29
CA PHE A 72 10.37 8.50 11.62
C PHE A 72 8.97 8.49 12.21
N SER A 73 8.87 8.56 13.54
CA SER A 73 7.60 8.49 14.27
C SER A 73 6.73 9.74 14.10
N SER A 74 7.36 10.87 13.76
CA SER A 74 6.75 12.16 13.47
C SER A 74 7.80 13.10 12.88
N THR A 75 7.39 14.26 12.37
CA THR A 75 8.31 15.34 11.96
C THR A 75 9.10 15.87 13.15
N ALA A 76 8.47 16.01 14.32
CA ALA A 76 9.13 16.45 15.55
C ALA A 76 10.26 15.49 15.99
N ALA A 77 10.06 14.17 15.87
CA ALA A 77 11.10 13.19 16.18
C ALA A 77 12.30 13.31 15.23
N LEU A 78 12.04 13.59 13.95
CA LEU A 78 13.08 13.85 12.96
C LEU A 78 13.85 15.14 13.26
N GLU A 79 13.16 16.21 13.69
CA GLU A 79 13.76 17.49 14.11
C GLU A 79 14.66 17.34 15.33
N ASN A 80 14.20 16.58 16.33
CA ASN A 80 14.93 16.33 17.57
C ASN A 80 16.15 15.41 17.39
N GLY A 81 16.30 14.81 16.19
CA GLY A 81 17.38 13.86 15.92
C GLY A 81 17.16 12.49 16.57
N ASP A 82 15.91 12.12 16.84
CA ASP A 82 15.55 10.79 17.35
C ASP A 82 15.95 9.71 16.34
N LEU A 83 15.98 8.45 16.80
CA LEU A 83 16.19 7.33 15.90
C LEU A 83 14.94 7.05 15.04
N PRO A 84 15.10 6.62 13.79
CA PRO A 84 13.96 6.26 12.95
C PRO A 84 13.26 5.01 13.50
N LEU A 85 11.94 4.93 13.37
CA LEU A 85 11.17 3.73 13.71
C LEU A 85 11.62 2.52 12.88
N LEU A 86 11.68 2.73 11.56
CA LEU A 86 12.07 1.71 10.61
C LEU A 86 13.15 2.26 9.68
N SER A 87 14.09 1.41 9.31
CA SER A 87 15.01 1.69 8.20
C SER A 87 15.01 0.55 7.20
N VAL A 88 15.03 0.87 5.91
CA VAL A 88 15.06 -0.09 4.81
C VAL A 88 16.45 -0.09 4.19
N GLN A 89 17.03 -1.28 4.10
CA GLN A 89 18.28 -1.51 3.41
C GLN A 89 18.05 -2.41 2.20
N LEU A 90 18.35 -1.89 1.01
CA LEU A 90 18.34 -2.67 -0.21
C LEU A 90 19.51 -3.64 -0.26
N ASN A 91 19.24 -4.86 -0.72
CA ASN A 91 20.29 -5.77 -1.13
C ASN A 91 20.58 -5.60 -2.61
N LYS A 92 21.63 -4.80 -2.90
CA LYS A 92 22.08 -4.55 -4.28
C LYS A 92 22.54 -5.82 -5.00
N PHE A 93 22.79 -6.93 -4.30
CA PHE A 93 23.25 -8.19 -4.88
C PHE A 93 22.19 -9.31 -4.79
N HIS A 94 20.91 -8.96 -4.54
CA HIS A 94 19.83 -9.95 -4.43
C HIS A 94 19.69 -10.84 -5.66
N PHE A 95 20.10 -10.35 -6.83
CA PHE A 95 20.08 -11.10 -8.09
C PHE A 95 21.26 -12.05 -8.28
N ILE A 96 22.37 -11.86 -7.56
CA ILE A 96 23.55 -12.74 -7.62
C ILE A 96 23.36 -13.92 -6.67
N LYS A 97 22.90 -13.64 -5.45
CA LYS A 97 22.75 -14.65 -4.40
C LYS A 97 21.34 -15.21 -4.41
N LYS A 98 21.20 -16.47 -4.83
CA LYS A 98 19.92 -17.20 -4.83
C LYS A 98 19.27 -17.14 -3.44
N ASN A 99 17.99 -16.79 -3.38
CA ASN A 99 17.20 -16.61 -2.15
C ASN A 99 17.75 -15.55 -1.19
N ALA A 100 18.52 -14.57 -1.67
CA ALA A 100 18.81 -13.42 -0.85
C ALA A 100 17.59 -12.48 -0.81
N PRO A 101 17.34 -11.81 0.33
CA PRO A 101 16.25 -10.84 0.41
C PRO A 101 16.50 -9.72 -0.59
N PHE A 102 15.42 -9.23 -1.19
CA PHE A 102 15.43 -8.04 -2.02
C PHE A 102 15.74 -6.80 -1.18
N LEU A 103 15.10 -6.68 -0.01
CA LEU A 103 15.41 -5.69 1.00
C LEU A 103 15.22 -6.25 2.41
N THR A 104 15.84 -5.61 3.38
CA THR A 104 15.67 -5.89 4.79
C THR A 104 15.21 -4.63 5.50
N THR A 105 14.13 -4.74 6.25
CA THR A 105 13.63 -3.69 7.14
C THR A 105 14.14 -3.95 8.55
N PHE A 106 14.63 -2.90 9.19
CA PHE A 106 15.11 -2.92 10.56
C PHE A 106 14.23 -2.03 11.41
N ILE A 107 13.96 -2.48 12.64
CA ILE A 107 13.34 -1.66 13.69
C ILE A 107 14.44 -1.09 14.58
N HIS A 108 14.27 0.15 15.01
CA HIS A 108 15.16 0.76 16.01
C HIS A 108 14.38 0.94 17.30
N ASP A 109 14.82 0.24 18.33
CA ASP A 109 14.25 0.33 19.67
C ASP A 109 15.39 0.45 20.68
N ASN A 110 15.26 1.38 21.62
CA ASN A 110 16.23 1.60 22.71
C ASN A 110 17.70 1.70 22.24
N GLY A 111 17.94 2.36 21.11
CA GLY A 111 19.29 2.53 20.55
C GLY A 111 19.82 1.32 19.77
N MET A 112 19.06 0.24 19.66
CA MET A 112 19.46 -0.98 18.94
C MET A 112 18.75 -1.11 17.60
N LYS A 113 19.53 -1.36 16.54
CA LYS A 113 19.05 -1.71 15.20
C LYS A 113 18.87 -3.22 15.10
N GLN A 114 17.63 -3.69 14.98
CA GLN A 114 17.30 -5.12 14.90
C GLN A 114 16.59 -5.45 13.58
N GLU A 115 16.82 -6.65 13.05
CA GLU A 115 16.12 -7.11 11.85
C GLU A 115 14.64 -7.33 12.16
N TYR A 116 13.77 -6.59 11.46
CA TYR A 116 12.33 -6.67 11.64
C TYR A 116 11.67 -7.57 10.59
N CYS A 117 12.06 -7.39 9.33
CA CYS A 117 11.47 -8.13 8.22
C CYS A 117 12.45 -8.28 7.05
N ARG A 118 12.55 -9.49 6.51
CA ARG A 118 13.18 -9.75 5.22
C ARG A 118 12.12 -9.78 4.14
N VAL A 119 12.29 -8.98 3.10
CA VAL A 119 11.38 -8.95 1.97
C VAL A 119 12.06 -9.57 0.77
N PHE A 120 11.45 -10.61 0.23
CA PHE A 120 11.90 -11.29 -0.97
C PHE A 120 11.04 -10.92 -2.17
N PHE A 121 11.62 -10.98 -3.36
CA PHE A 121 10.91 -10.77 -4.62
C PHE A 121 10.93 -12.05 -5.44
N LYS A 122 9.77 -12.45 -5.98
CA LYS A 122 9.63 -13.61 -6.86
C LYS A 122 8.76 -13.26 -8.06
N ILE A 123 9.19 -13.69 -9.24
CA ILE A 123 8.35 -13.65 -10.44
C ILE A 123 7.61 -14.98 -10.47
N LEU A 124 6.28 -14.93 -10.45
CA LEU A 124 5.45 -16.14 -10.42
C LEU A 124 5.10 -16.55 -11.84
N GLN A 125 4.61 -15.61 -12.64
CA GLN A 125 4.27 -15.78 -14.05
C GLN A 125 4.39 -14.46 -14.81
N ASN A 126 4.15 -14.48 -16.12
CA ASN A 126 4.03 -13.26 -16.91
C ASN A 126 2.98 -12.34 -16.29
N ASN A 127 3.36 -11.09 -16.04
CA ASN A 127 2.53 -10.06 -15.41
C ASN A 127 2.09 -10.33 -13.97
N LEU A 128 2.60 -11.36 -13.30
CA LEU A 128 2.35 -11.64 -11.89
C LEU A 128 3.66 -11.83 -11.13
N THR A 129 3.96 -10.89 -10.25
CA THR A 129 5.10 -10.98 -9.32
C THR A 129 4.62 -10.96 -7.89
N CYS A 130 5.48 -11.27 -6.93
CA CYS A 130 5.14 -11.13 -5.53
C CYS A 130 6.31 -10.64 -4.67
N TYR A 131 5.93 -9.95 -3.59
CA TYR A 131 6.77 -9.72 -2.44
C TYR A 131 6.37 -10.69 -1.33
N VAL A 132 7.36 -11.33 -0.72
CA VAL A 132 7.18 -12.19 0.45
C VAL A 132 7.87 -11.54 1.63
N PHE A 133 7.09 -11.11 2.60
CA PHE A 133 7.53 -10.49 3.84
C PHE A 133 7.69 -11.59 4.89
N MET A 134 8.91 -11.80 5.36
CA MET A 134 9.23 -12.73 6.43
C MET A 134 9.66 -11.95 7.66
N TYR A 135 8.77 -11.83 8.63
CA TYR A 135 9.02 -11.08 9.86
C TYR A 135 9.83 -11.92 10.85
N SER A 136 10.66 -11.27 11.66
CA SER A 136 11.43 -11.93 12.71
C SER A 136 10.55 -12.58 13.79
N SER A 137 9.29 -12.15 13.90
CA SER A 137 8.26 -12.78 14.74
C SER A 137 7.74 -14.12 14.20
N GLY A 138 8.15 -14.54 13.00
CA GLY A 138 7.66 -15.76 12.33
C GLY A 138 6.35 -15.56 11.57
N LYS A 139 5.73 -14.37 11.63
CA LYS A 139 4.60 -14.01 10.78
C LYS A 139 5.11 -13.80 9.35
N ASN A 140 4.32 -14.20 8.36
CA ASN A 140 4.61 -13.97 6.95
C ASN A 140 3.44 -13.27 6.26
N LEU A 141 3.74 -12.37 5.33
CA LEU A 141 2.77 -11.68 4.49
C LEU A 141 3.18 -11.80 3.03
N ILE A 142 2.20 -11.92 2.14
CA ILE A 142 2.44 -11.92 0.70
C ILE A 142 1.70 -10.77 0.06
N LEU A 143 2.37 -10.14 -0.90
CA LEU A 143 1.82 -9.09 -1.74
C LEU A 143 2.00 -9.47 -3.21
N LEU A 144 0.92 -9.81 -3.90
CA LEU A 144 0.89 -10.18 -5.31
C LEU A 144 0.67 -8.94 -6.17
N ASN A 145 1.54 -8.72 -7.16
CA ASN A 145 1.48 -7.55 -8.02
C ASN A 145 1.02 -7.93 -9.43
N ASN A 146 -0.03 -7.27 -9.93
CA ASN A 146 -0.49 -7.39 -11.30
C ASN A 146 0.18 -6.33 -12.19
N ALA A 147 0.81 -6.73 -13.29
CA ALA A 147 1.40 -5.78 -14.25
C ALA A 147 0.42 -5.30 -15.35
N LEU A 148 -0.69 -6.01 -15.61
CA LEU A 148 -1.66 -5.66 -16.68
C LEU A 148 -2.48 -4.41 -16.33
N LYS A 149 -2.97 -4.36 -15.09
CA LYS A 149 -3.58 -3.18 -14.47
C LYS A 149 -2.89 -3.01 -13.12
N PRO A 150 -1.88 -2.15 -13.02
CA PRO A 150 -1.02 -2.04 -11.85
C PRO A 150 -1.80 -1.86 -10.54
N HIS A 151 -1.71 -2.89 -9.71
CA HIS A 151 -2.16 -2.92 -8.32
C HIS A 151 -1.44 -4.08 -7.62
N SER A 152 -1.44 -4.03 -6.30
CA SER A 152 -0.89 -5.10 -5.46
C SER A 152 -1.90 -5.55 -4.44
N ASP A 153 -2.14 -6.84 -4.35
CA ASP A 153 -3.10 -7.43 -3.44
C ASP A 153 -2.39 -8.29 -2.39
N GLY A 154 -2.82 -8.17 -1.14
CA GLY A 154 -2.25 -8.89 0.00
C GLY A 154 -3.32 -9.33 0.97
N VAL A 155 -2.95 -10.21 1.90
CA VAL A 155 -3.78 -10.57 3.04
C VAL A 155 -2.97 -10.40 4.32
N TYR A 156 -3.56 -9.76 5.31
CA TYR A 156 -2.97 -9.59 6.63
C TYR A 156 -4.03 -9.79 7.69
N LYS A 157 -3.81 -10.74 8.62
CA LYS A 157 -4.75 -11.04 9.72
C LYS A 157 -6.20 -11.21 9.21
N ASN A 158 -6.36 -12.03 8.17
CA ASN A 158 -7.60 -12.26 7.40
C ASN A 158 -8.23 -11.03 6.71
N THR A 159 -7.57 -9.87 6.67
CA THR A 159 -8.07 -8.69 5.94
C THR A 159 -7.41 -8.60 4.57
N LYS A 160 -8.23 -8.52 3.52
CA LYS A 160 -7.76 -8.33 2.14
C LYS A 160 -7.34 -6.87 1.93
N LEU A 161 -6.16 -6.70 1.34
CA LEU A 161 -5.53 -5.41 1.09
C LEU A 161 -5.36 -5.21 -0.41
N ARG A 162 -5.57 -3.98 -0.89
CA ARG A 162 -5.25 -3.58 -2.26
C ARG A 162 -4.51 -2.26 -2.30
N ALA A 163 -3.29 -2.27 -2.81
CA ALA A 163 -2.51 -1.08 -3.09
C ALA A 163 -2.70 -0.61 -4.54
N HIS A 164 -3.06 0.66 -4.69
CA HIS A 164 -3.06 1.42 -5.93
C HIS A 164 -1.89 2.41 -5.95
N GLY A 165 -1.51 2.86 -7.15
CA GLY A 165 -0.33 3.72 -7.32
C GLY A 165 0.99 2.94 -7.35
N VAL A 166 0.95 1.63 -7.19
CA VAL A 166 2.11 0.76 -7.48
C VAL A 166 2.22 0.58 -8.99
N SER A 167 3.38 0.85 -9.57
CA SER A 167 3.58 0.61 -11.00
C SER A 167 3.95 -0.86 -11.25
N GLY A 168 3.52 -1.42 -12.38
CA GLY A 168 3.81 -2.81 -12.72
C GLY A 168 5.32 -3.07 -12.77
N ALA A 169 5.75 -4.33 -12.58
CA ALA A 169 7.17 -4.70 -12.59
C ALA A 169 7.92 -4.34 -13.90
N ALA A 170 7.20 -4.09 -15.00
CA ALA A 170 7.74 -3.66 -16.28
C ALA A 170 7.79 -2.13 -16.47
N SER A 171 7.17 -1.34 -15.60
CA SER A 171 7.13 0.13 -15.71
C SER A 171 8.47 0.77 -15.36
N THR A 172 8.89 1.75 -16.16
CA THR A 172 10.06 2.61 -15.89
C THR A 172 9.69 3.89 -15.14
N PHE A 173 8.41 4.22 -15.07
CA PHE A 173 7.90 5.38 -14.36
C PHE A 173 7.26 4.94 -13.06
N GLY A 174 7.77 5.47 -11.95
CA GLY A 174 7.19 5.26 -10.63
C GLY A 174 5.97 6.17 -10.40
N SER A 175 5.17 5.86 -9.40
CA SER A 175 4.11 6.77 -8.93
C SER A 175 4.57 7.58 -7.73
N SER A 176 4.12 8.84 -7.66
CA SER A 176 4.31 9.75 -6.53
C SER A 176 3.27 9.57 -5.42
N ALA A 177 2.24 8.74 -5.63
CA ALA A 177 1.18 8.53 -4.65
C ALA A 177 0.78 7.05 -4.60
N ILE A 178 0.90 6.45 -3.41
CA ILE A 178 0.49 5.07 -3.17
C ILE A 178 -0.70 5.10 -2.20
N LYS A 179 -1.73 4.28 -2.46
CA LYS A 179 -2.93 4.20 -1.64
C LYS A 179 -3.26 2.74 -1.34
N LEU A 180 -3.37 2.38 -0.08
CA LEU A 180 -3.73 1.05 0.39
C LEU A 180 -5.19 1.07 0.87
N TYR A 181 -6.01 0.22 0.31
CA TYR A 181 -7.42 0.06 0.66
C TYR A 181 -7.66 -1.29 1.32
N LEU A 182 -8.66 -1.35 2.20
CA LEU A 182 -9.19 -2.59 2.74
C LEU A 182 -10.33 -3.06 1.84
N LEU A 183 -10.21 -4.26 1.31
CA LEU A 183 -11.23 -4.86 0.45
C LEU A 183 -12.29 -5.54 1.30
N ASP A 184 -13.54 -5.40 0.90
CA ASP A 184 -14.62 -6.24 1.39
C ASP A 184 -14.38 -7.71 1.01
N ASP A 185 -14.86 -8.65 1.81
CA ASP A 185 -14.65 -10.08 1.56
C ASP A 185 -15.28 -10.56 0.24
N SER A 186 -16.35 -9.90 -0.21
CA SER A 186 -17.01 -10.17 -1.50
C SER A 186 -16.19 -9.71 -2.70
N SER A 187 -15.18 -8.86 -2.50
CA SER A 187 -14.33 -8.36 -3.59
C SER A 187 -13.30 -9.39 -4.01
N SER A 188 -13.21 -9.61 -5.31
CA SER A 188 -12.18 -10.44 -5.91
C SER A 188 -10.80 -9.85 -5.67
N SER A 189 -9.87 -10.68 -5.21
CA SER A 189 -8.49 -10.32 -4.92
C SER A 189 -7.52 -11.35 -5.53
N LEU A 190 -6.31 -10.91 -5.86
CA LEU A 190 -5.27 -11.84 -6.31
C LEU A 190 -4.91 -12.83 -5.22
N VAL A 191 -5.15 -12.55 -3.94
CA VAL A 191 -4.82 -13.48 -2.84
C VAL A 191 -6.00 -14.39 -2.46
N ASP A 192 -7.09 -14.38 -3.22
CA ASP A 192 -8.23 -15.27 -2.97
C ASP A 192 -7.79 -16.73 -2.99
N GLY A 193 -8.18 -17.50 -1.97
CA GLY A 193 -7.82 -18.91 -1.82
C GLY A 193 -6.42 -19.15 -1.23
N MET A 194 -5.69 -18.10 -0.83
CA MET A 194 -4.49 -18.23 0.00
C MET A 194 -4.87 -18.32 1.48
N ASP A 195 -4.28 -19.29 2.19
CA ASP A 195 -4.53 -19.52 3.62
C ASP A 195 -3.39 -18.92 4.48
N GLU A 196 -3.72 -18.07 5.45
CA GLU A 196 -2.78 -17.45 6.40
C GLU A 196 -1.98 -18.50 7.19
N LYS A 197 -2.57 -19.68 7.46
CA LYS A 197 -1.85 -20.80 8.11
C LYS A 197 -0.73 -21.33 7.23
N SER A 198 -0.99 -21.44 5.92
CA SER A 198 0.02 -21.87 4.95
C SER A 198 1.17 -20.86 4.86
N LEU A 199 0.85 -19.56 4.97
CA LEU A 199 1.87 -18.49 4.99
C LEU A 199 2.73 -18.55 6.26
N SER A 200 2.10 -18.73 7.42
CA SER A 200 2.79 -18.75 8.72
C SER A 200 3.80 -19.89 8.85
N GLY A 201 3.62 -21.00 8.12
CA GLY A 201 4.54 -22.14 8.10
C GLY A 201 5.75 -21.98 7.17
N MET A 202 5.83 -20.91 6.38
CA MET A 202 6.93 -20.72 5.43
C MET A 202 8.24 -20.36 6.15
N THR A 203 9.28 -21.13 5.87
CA THR A 203 10.64 -20.89 6.39
C THR A 203 11.56 -20.31 5.33
N THR A 204 11.22 -20.51 4.05
CA THR A 204 11.95 -19.96 2.91
C THR A 204 11.00 -19.47 1.83
N ILE A 205 11.50 -18.58 0.95
CA ILE A 205 10.77 -18.13 -0.25
C ILE A 205 10.42 -19.27 -1.22
N LYS A 206 11.08 -20.43 -1.12
CA LYS A 206 10.81 -21.58 -2.00
C LYS A 206 9.51 -22.29 -1.61
N ASP A 207 9.14 -22.18 -0.33
CA ASP A 207 7.94 -22.82 0.23
C ASP A 207 6.67 -22.18 -0.32
N LEU A 208 6.78 -20.99 -0.93
CA LEU A 208 5.68 -20.35 -1.64
C LEU A 208 5.26 -21.17 -2.86
N SER A 209 4.14 -21.88 -2.71
CA SER A 209 3.40 -22.54 -3.77
C SER A 209 2.03 -21.89 -3.94
N ILE A 210 1.56 -21.80 -5.18
CA ILE A 210 0.22 -21.30 -5.53
C ILE A 210 -0.70 -22.52 -5.53
N SER A 211 -1.64 -22.57 -4.59
CA SER A 211 -2.60 -23.66 -4.46
C SER A 211 -3.59 -23.70 -5.63
N GLU A 212 -4.23 -24.85 -5.86
CA GLU A 212 -5.30 -24.96 -6.88
C GLU A 212 -6.51 -24.09 -6.54
N SER A 213 -6.84 -23.93 -5.26
CA SER A 213 -7.87 -22.99 -4.81
C SER A 213 -7.54 -21.56 -5.25
N HIS A 214 -6.29 -21.15 -5.11
CA HIS A 214 -5.83 -19.83 -5.53
C HIS A 214 -5.86 -19.67 -7.06
N LYS A 215 -5.42 -20.69 -7.81
CA LYS A 215 -5.49 -20.69 -9.27
C LYS A 215 -6.91 -20.62 -9.82
N SER A 216 -7.91 -21.02 -9.02
CA SER A 216 -9.31 -20.96 -9.41
C SER A 216 -9.93 -19.56 -9.32
N SER A 217 -9.28 -18.60 -8.62
CA SER A 217 -9.75 -17.22 -8.50
C SER A 217 -9.94 -16.56 -9.88
N GLU A 218 -11.08 -15.90 -10.07
CA GLU A 218 -11.44 -15.22 -11.32
C GLU A 218 -10.39 -14.17 -11.71
N LEU A 219 -9.96 -13.35 -10.74
CA LEU A 219 -8.98 -12.30 -10.98
C LEU A 219 -7.61 -12.91 -11.30
N TYR A 220 -7.20 -13.96 -10.58
CA TYR A 220 -5.95 -14.67 -10.85
C TYR A 220 -5.94 -15.21 -12.29
N ARG A 221 -6.99 -15.94 -12.69
CA ARG A 221 -7.11 -16.51 -14.03
C ARG A 221 -7.08 -15.45 -15.13
N ALA A 222 -7.77 -14.33 -14.92
CA ALA A 222 -7.80 -13.22 -15.88
C ALA A 222 -6.39 -12.60 -16.06
N VAL A 223 -5.62 -12.44 -14.98
CA VAL A 223 -4.25 -11.93 -15.01
C VAL A 223 -3.32 -12.89 -15.74
N ILE A 224 -3.31 -14.16 -15.35
CA ILE A 224 -2.45 -15.17 -15.96
C ILE A 224 -2.77 -15.39 -17.44
N SER A 225 -4.06 -15.35 -17.79
CA SER A 225 -4.54 -15.47 -19.19
C SER A 225 -4.39 -14.19 -20.00
N GLN A 226 -3.79 -13.14 -19.43
CA GLN A 226 -3.53 -11.85 -20.09
C GLN A 226 -4.79 -11.12 -20.59
N LYS A 227 -5.94 -11.35 -19.95
CA LYS A 227 -7.23 -10.78 -20.35
C LYS A 227 -7.46 -9.42 -19.71
N ARG A 228 -6.80 -8.37 -20.23
CA ARG A 228 -6.84 -7.01 -19.67
C ARG A 228 -8.25 -6.46 -19.44
N ASN A 229 -9.19 -6.68 -20.37
CA ASN A 229 -10.56 -6.18 -20.25
C ASN A 229 -11.33 -6.88 -19.12
N GLU A 230 -11.10 -8.18 -18.93
CA GLU A 230 -11.70 -8.96 -17.85
C GLU A 230 -11.15 -8.50 -16.49
N VAL A 231 -9.84 -8.27 -16.39
CA VAL A 231 -9.21 -7.67 -15.21
C VAL A 231 -9.84 -6.31 -14.88
N LEU A 232 -10.00 -5.43 -15.87
CA LEU A 232 -10.62 -4.11 -15.64
C LEU A 232 -12.06 -4.23 -15.14
N ARG A 233 -12.86 -5.14 -15.73
CA ARG A 233 -14.24 -5.40 -15.30
C ARG A 233 -14.30 -5.89 -13.84
N ILE A 234 -13.48 -6.87 -13.49
CA ILE A 234 -13.44 -7.43 -12.12
C ILE A 234 -13.03 -6.35 -11.11
N LEU A 235 -11.98 -5.57 -11.42
CA LEU A 235 -11.52 -4.50 -10.53
C LEU A 235 -12.53 -3.37 -10.38
N ALA A 236 -13.34 -3.08 -11.41
CA ALA A 236 -14.41 -2.08 -11.33
C ALA A 236 -15.56 -2.49 -10.40
N LEU A 237 -15.73 -3.79 -10.13
CA LEU A 237 -16.74 -4.33 -9.22
C LEU A 237 -16.25 -4.43 -7.76
N SER A 238 -15.02 -4.03 -7.50
CA SER A 238 -14.43 -4.15 -6.16
C SER A 238 -15.09 -3.18 -5.18
N LYS A 239 -15.53 -3.71 -4.05
CA LYS A 239 -16.02 -2.99 -2.89
C LYS A 239 -14.92 -2.88 -1.83
N PHE A 240 -14.84 -1.71 -1.21
CA PHE A 240 -13.93 -1.44 -0.10
C PHE A 240 -14.72 -1.38 1.19
N ILE A 241 -14.12 -1.81 2.30
CA ILE A 241 -14.73 -1.70 3.63
C ILE A 241 -15.00 -0.23 3.97
N ALA A 242 -14.10 0.67 3.52
CA ALA A 242 -14.24 2.11 3.65
C ALA A 242 -13.90 2.81 2.32
N PRO A 243 -14.56 3.94 2.00
CA PRO A 243 -14.30 4.68 0.76
C PRO A 243 -12.95 5.42 0.77
N VAL A 244 -12.32 5.54 1.95
CA VAL A 244 -11.02 6.18 2.14
C VAL A 244 -9.89 5.15 2.20
N PRO A 245 -8.70 5.47 1.66
CA PRO A 245 -7.54 4.58 1.80
C PRO A 245 -7.13 4.50 3.27
N PHE A 246 -6.83 3.28 3.71
CA PHE A 246 -6.40 3.01 5.07
C PHE A 246 -4.95 3.46 5.33
N ALA A 247 -4.11 3.37 4.30
CA ALA A 247 -2.77 3.96 4.31
C ALA A 247 -2.47 4.64 2.99
N THR A 248 -1.65 5.68 3.03
CA THR A 248 -1.22 6.43 1.84
C THR A 248 0.24 6.80 1.96
N PHE A 249 0.91 6.97 0.82
CA PHE A 249 2.18 7.66 0.72
C PHE A 249 2.02 8.81 -0.26
N PHE A 250 2.53 9.98 0.12
CA PHE A 250 2.62 11.15 -0.74
C PHE A 250 4.09 11.58 -0.85
N ASP A 251 4.60 11.61 -2.07
CA ASP A 251 5.91 12.18 -2.39
C ASP A 251 5.84 13.71 -2.31
N HIS A 252 6.79 14.32 -1.59
CA HIS A 252 6.91 15.76 -1.43
C HIS A 252 7.87 16.39 -2.45
N GLY A 253 8.36 15.64 -3.44
CA GLY A 253 9.25 16.16 -4.49
C GLY A 253 10.61 16.64 -3.96
N GLY A 254 10.97 16.28 -2.73
CA GLY A 254 12.15 16.80 -2.03
C GLY A 254 11.97 18.19 -1.43
N ASP A 255 10.72 18.64 -1.24
CA ASP A 255 10.39 19.85 -0.50
C ASP A 255 10.89 19.76 0.95
N LYS A 256 11.09 20.94 1.55
CA LYS A 256 11.43 21.06 2.96
C LYS A 256 10.14 21.25 3.76
N ILE A 257 9.89 20.33 4.67
CA ILE A 257 8.86 20.49 5.71
C ILE A 257 9.61 20.97 6.95
N ASP A 258 9.24 22.14 7.46
CA ASP A 258 9.87 22.75 8.64
C ASP A 258 11.40 22.83 8.55
N GLY A 259 11.90 23.11 7.34
CA GLY A 259 13.33 23.24 7.05
C GLY A 259 14.06 21.92 6.80
N ILE A 260 13.41 20.78 7.02
CA ILE A 260 13.97 19.44 6.82
C ILE A 260 13.52 18.86 5.49
N LYS A 261 14.47 18.34 4.72
CA LYS A 261 14.19 17.68 3.45
C LYS A 261 13.54 16.32 3.70
N VAL A 262 12.24 16.24 3.46
CA VAL A 262 11.46 15.01 3.56
C VAL A 262 11.21 14.48 2.16
N LEU A 263 11.37 13.17 1.96
CA LEU A 263 11.08 12.55 0.67
C LEU A 263 9.57 12.45 0.45
N GLY A 264 8.85 12.02 1.48
CA GLY A 264 7.41 11.88 1.46
C GLY A 264 6.88 11.54 2.85
N THR A 265 5.57 11.43 2.98
CA THR A 265 4.93 11.05 4.24
C THR A 265 4.06 9.83 4.03
N ILE A 266 4.22 8.81 4.88
CA ILE A 266 3.25 7.72 5.01
C ILE A 266 2.19 8.16 6.01
N ARG A 267 0.91 8.14 5.60
CA ARG A 267 -0.23 8.38 6.50
C ARG A 267 -1.01 7.10 6.64
N LEU A 268 -1.34 6.67 7.86
CA LEU A 268 -2.14 5.46 8.10
C LEU A 268 -3.01 5.58 9.34
N PHE A 269 -4.13 4.85 9.37
CA PHE A 269 -4.96 4.74 10.56
C PHE A 269 -4.38 3.72 11.55
N GLU A 270 -4.33 4.11 12.82
CA GLU A 270 -3.73 3.38 13.93
C GLU A 270 -4.79 3.06 14.99
N SER A 271 -4.72 1.85 15.56
CA SER A 271 -5.62 1.41 16.62
C SER A 271 -5.27 2.06 17.96
N THR A 272 -6.28 2.43 18.74
CA THR A 272 -6.15 2.99 20.09
C THR A 272 -6.24 1.93 21.21
N THR A 273 -6.29 0.65 20.84
CA THR A 273 -6.50 -0.45 21.80
C THR A 273 -5.23 -0.88 22.53
N GLU A 274 -4.05 -0.54 22.01
CA GLU A 274 -2.76 -0.83 22.64
C GLU A 274 -2.23 0.40 23.40
N SER A 275 -1.52 0.19 24.51
CA SER A 275 -1.03 1.29 25.36
C SER A 275 -0.19 2.30 24.59
N ASP A 276 -0.39 3.59 24.83
CA ASP A 276 0.24 4.73 24.13
C ASP A 276 1.79 4.71 24.09
N ALA A 277 2.45 3.88 24.90
CA ALA A 277 3.90 3.83 25.01
C ALA A 277 4.60 3.11 23.84
N SER A 278 3.91 2.26 23.08
CA SER A 278 4.51 1.49 21.99
C SER A 278 3.71 1.59 20.70
N ILE A 279 4.39 1.61 19.56
CA ILE A 279 3.73 1.61 18.25
C ILE A 279 3.13 0.22 17.98
N PRO A 280 1.84 0.13 17.61
CA PRO A 280 1.19 -1.15 17.35
C PRO A 280 1.85 -1.98 16.25
N ASP A 281 1.79 -3.31 16.40
CA ASP A 281 2.33 -4.28 15.42
C ASP A 281 1.69 -4.09 14.02
N ASP A 282 0.40 -3.74 13.98
CA ASP A 282 -0.31 -3.42 12.74
C ASP A 282 0.32 -2.21 12.04
N THR A 283 0.58 -1.13 12.78
CA THR A 283 1.22 0.08 12.28
C THR A 283 2.59 -0.25 11.69
N LEU A 284 3.42 -1.04 12.41
CA LEU A 284 4.76 -1.41 11.95
C LEU A 284 4.72 -2.32 10.71
N THR A 285 3.80 -3.28 10.67
CA THR A 285 3.61 -4.20 9.55
C THR A 285 3.16 -3.44 8.29
N LEU A 286 2.12 -2.60 8.41
CA LEU A 286 1.60 -1.82 7.29
C LEU A 286 2.62 -0.78 6.82
N SER A 287 3.36 -0.17 7.75
CA SER A 287 4.47 0.74 7.41
C SER A 287 5.56 0.02 6.63
N THR A 288 5.91 -1.21 7.00
CA THR A 288 6.90 -2.04 6.29
C THR A 288 6.43 -2.38 4.88
N LEU A 289 5.15 -2.71 4.71
CA LEU A 289 4.52 -2.92 3.40
C LEU A 289 4.60 -1.65 2.55
N MET A 290 4.17 -0.52 3.10
CA MET A 290 4.18 0.77 2.40
C MET A 290 5.60 1.20 2.01
N LEU A 291 6.57 1.10 2.93
CA LEU A 291 7.98 1.39 2.66
C LEU A 291 8.56 0.52 1.54
N THR A 292 8.19 -0.77 1.50
CA THR A 292 8.61 -1.68 0.44
C THR A 292 8.12 -1.21 -0.92
N LEU A 293 6.84 -0.79 -0.99
CA LEU A 293 6.26 -0.26 -2.23
C LEU A 293 6.89 1.08 -2.62
N VAL A 294 7.09 1.98 -1.66
CA VAL A 294 7.77 3.28 -1.87
C VAL A 294 9.17 3.07 -2.43
N GLU A 295 9.97 2.20 -1.82
CA GLU A 295 11.34 1.94 -2.28
C GLU A 295 11.38 1.37 -3.70
N GLN A 296 10.41 0.54 -4.07
CA GLN A 296 10.27 0.01 -5.43
C GLN A 296 9.96 1.11 -6.44
N GLU A 297 9.05 2.02 -6.13
CA GLU A 297 8.73 3.14 -7.02
C GLU A 297 9.92 4.10 -7.15
N LEU A 298 10.63 4.38 -6.05
CA LEU A 298 11.83 5.21 -6.05
C LEU A 298 12.96 4.61 -6.89
N LEU A 299 13.17 3.29 -6.81
CA LEU A 299 14.17 2.61 -7.62
C LEU A 299 13.91 2.78 -9.12
N LYS A 300 12.65 2.69 -9.54
CA LYS A 300 12.24 2.94 -10.93
C LYS A 300 12.52 4.38 -11.34
N MET A 301 12.15 5.35 -10.49
CA MET A 301 12.40 6.77 -10.75
C MET A 301 13.89 7.13 -10.83
N ARG A 302 14.75 6.44 -10.06
CA ARG A 302 16.21 6.60 -10.09
C ARG A 302 16.88 5.92 -11.31
N GLY A 303 16.10 5.29 -12.19
CA GLY A 303 16.63 4.57 -13.36
C GLY A 303 17.39 3.28 -13.01
N HIS A 304 17.32 2.82 -11.75
CA HIS A 304 17.88 1.53 -11.37
C HIS A 304 17.01 0.41 -11.93
N LYS A 305 17.65 -0.51 -12.66
CA LYS A 305 16.97 -1.62 -13.34
C LYS A 305 16.26 -2.52 -12.31
N LYS A 306 15.12 -3.03 -12.78
CA LYS A 306 14.20 -4.02 -12.19
C LYS A 306 14.87 -5.02 -11.23
N PRO A 307 14.18 -5.45 -10.14
CA PRO A 307 14.57 -6.66 -9.43
C PRO A 307 14.65 -7.83 -10.42
N SER A 308 15.77 -8.55 -10.46
CA SER A 308 16.01 -9.60 -11.47
C SER A 308 15.91 -11.01 -10.90
N LEU A 309 15.76 -11.97 -11.83
CA LEU A 309 15.28 -13.34 -11.65
C LEU A 309 15.95 -14.13 -10.51
N VAL A 310 15.13 -14.81 -9.71
CA VAL A 310 15.53 -16.08 -9.08
C VAL A 310 15.23 -17.18 -10.10
N ASN A 311 16.26 -17.76 -10.73
CA ASN A 311 16.05 -18.90 -11.62
C ASN A 311 15.41 -20.07 -10.85
N VAL A 312 14.14 -20.32 -11.15
CA VAL A 312 13.44 -21.56 -10.79
C VAL A 312 13.66 -22.50 -11.96
N ASN A 313 14.68 -23.35 -11.87
CA ASN A 313 14.71 -24.53 -12.73
C ASN A 313 13.56 -25.42 -12.26
N SER A 314 12.56 -25.59 -13.13
CA SER A 314 11.58 -26.65 -13.06
C SER A 314 12.33 -27.98 -13.20
N SER A 315 12.46 -28.70 -12.09
CA SER A 315 12.72 -30.14 -12.08
C SER A 315 11.40 -30.88 -12.23
#